data_AF-A0A4Q3MWP9-F1
#
_entry.id   AF-A0A4Q3MWP9-F1
#
_cell.length_a   1.000
_cell.length_b   1.000
_cell.length_c   1.000
_cell.angle_alpha   90.00
_cell.angle_beta   90.00
_cell.angle_gamma   90.00
#
_symmetry.space_group_name_H-M   'P 1'
#
loop_
_entity.id
_entity.type
_entity.pdbx_description
1 polymer ?
#
loop_
_entity_poly.entity_id
_entity_poly.type
_entity_poly.pdbx_seq_one_letter_code
_entity_poly.pdbx_strand_id
1 'polypeptide(L)'
;GQRLDVERGVLRFTGPADNPALDILAIRPNMVQRVGVQITGRAQAPFVRLYAEPDLSEAEKLSWLVLGRSSASGGAEAALVQQAAVALLASRSGSSGKGLAAAVGLDELSFSRDGADGPSITLGKRFASNFYAAYERSLSGAMGTLFVFYDLSRRVTVRGQAGDRTAVDLIFTFSYN
;
A
#
# COMPACT_ATOMS: atom_id res chain seq x y z
N GLY A 1 -11.12 -1.48 -7.13
CA GLY A 1 -10.75 -2.67 -6.33
C GLY A 1 -9.27 -2.64 -6.04
N GLN A 2 -8.83 -3.22 -4.92
CA GLN A 2 -7.41 -3.28 -4.52
C GLN A 2 -6.83 -4.66 -4.86
N ARG A 3 -5.58 -4.70 -5.35
CA ARG A 3 -4.87 -5.96 -5.61
C ARG A 3 -4.16 -6.40 -4.34
N LEU A 4 -4.38 -7.64 -3.92
CA LEU A 4 -3.74 -8.27 -2.78
C LEU A 4 -3.11 -9.59 -3.27
N ASP A 5 -1.90 -9.87 -2.79
CA ASP A 5 -1.19 -11.11 -3.06
C ASP A 5 -1.43 -12.09 -1.90
N VAL A 6 -1.82 -13.32 -2.22
CA VAL A 6 -2.09 -14.36 -1.21
C VAL A 6 -0.77 -14.95 -0.72
N GLU A 7 -0.45 -14.73 0.56
CA GLU A 7 0.76 -15.23 1.22
C GLU A 7 0.50 -16.57 1.92
N ARG A 8 -0.70 -16.74 2.48
CA ARG A 8 -1.16 -18.01 3.06
C ARG A 8 -2.55 -18.33 2.53
N GLY A 9 -2.79 -19.57 2.11
CA GLY A 9 -4.08 -20.01 1.58
C GLY A 9 -4.37 -21.45 1.96
N VAL A 10 -4.69 -21.71 3.23
CA VAL A 10 -4.95 -23.05 3.73
C VAL A 10 -6.45 -23.31 3.71
N LEU A 11 -6.86 -24.42 3.07
CA LEU A 11 -8.21 -24.95 3.12
C LEU A 11 -8.20 -26.31 3.80
N ARG A 12 -9.03 -26.49 4.84
CA ARG A 12 -9.16 -27.74 5.58
C ARG A 12 -10.54 -28.34 5.36
N PHE A 13 -10.58 -29.53 4.76
CA PHE A 13 -11.80 -30.26 4.45
C PHE A 13 -12.10 -31.26 5.57
N THR A 14 -12.66 -30.79 6.68
CA THR A 14 -13.04 -31.63 7.83
C THR A 14 -14.56 -31.82 7.91
N GLY A 15 -15.24 -31.87 6.77
CA GLY A 15 -16.71 -31.89 6.63
C GLY A 15 -17.14 -31.91 5.16
N PRO A 16 -18.32 -31.34 4.82
CA PRO A 16 -18.78 -31.24 3.44
C PRO A 16 -17.74 -30.60 2.51
N ALA A 17 -17.52 -31.21 1.34
CA ALA A 17 -16.48 -30.77 0.40
C ALA A 17 -16.70 -29.34 -0.14
N ASP A 18 -17.95 -28.87 -0.12
CA ASP A 18 -18.37 -27.53 -0.51
C ASP A 18 -18.24 -26.49 0.62
N ASN A 19 -17.86 -26.89 1.84
CA ASN A 19 -17.74 -25.99 2.98
C ASN A 19 -16.46 -26.19 3.83
N PRO A 20 -15.26 -26.10 3.23
CA PRO A 20 -14.01 -26.21 3.97
C PRO A 20 -13.81 -25.07 4.97
N ALA A 21 -12.99 -25.33 6.00
CA ALA A 21 -12.47 -24.28 6.86
C ALA A 21 -11.35 -23.51 6.15
N LEU A 22 -11.43 -22.19 6.18
CA LEU A 22 -10.53 -21.25 5.53
C LEU A 22 -9.52 -20.67 6.53
N ASP A 23 -8.27 -20.52 6.09
CA ASP A 23 -7.25 -19.70 6.74
C ASP A 23 -6.37 -19.08 5.65
N ILE A 24 -6.74 -17.88 5.23
CA ILE A 24 -6.14 -17.17 4.11
C ILE A 24 -5.60 -15.83 4.61
N LEU A 25 -4.36 -15.48 4.23
CA LEU A 25 -3.74 -14.19 4.45
C LEU A 25 -3.34 -13.59 3.09
N ALA A 26 -3.85 -12.41 2.78
CA ALA A 26 -3.55 -11.69 1.57
C ALA A 26 -3.01 -10.30 1.89
N ILE A 27 -1.81 -9.99 1.43
CA ILE A 27 -1.07 -8.77 1.74
C ILE A 27 -0.99 -7.88 0.51
N ARG A 28 -1.00 -6.56 0.70
CA ARG A 28 -0.77 -5.63 -0.41
C ARG A 28 0.71 -5.66 -0.84
N PRO A 29 1.02 -5.87 -2.13
CA PRO A 29 2.40 -5.85 -2.60
C PRO A 29 2.99 -4.43 -2.61
N ASN A 30 4.31 -4.34 -2.55
CA ASN A 30 5.10 -3.10 -2.71
C ASN A 30 4.83 -2.01 -1.66
N MET A 31 4.50 -2.39 -0.41
CA MET A 31 4.43 -1.45 0.72
C MET A 31 5.52 -1.72 1.75
N VAL A 32 6.01 -0.64 2.36
CA VAL A 32 6.93 -0.68 3.51
C VAL A 32 6.19 -1.23 4.75
N GLN A 33 4.93 -0.81 4.94
CA GLN A 33 4.04 -1.31 5.99
C GLN A 33 3.27 -2.55 5.50
N ARG A 34 3.37 -3.67 6.23
CA ARG A 34 2.64 -4.90 5.91
C ARG A 34 1.18 -4.72 6.30
N VAL A 35 0.31 -4.54 5.31
CA VAL A 35 -1.15 -4.44 5.49
C VAL A 35 -1.89 -5.35 4.54
N GLY A 36 -3.01 -5.89 4.98
CA GLY A 36 -3.77 -6.83 4.18
C GLY A 36 -5.07 -7.28 4.83
N VAL A 37 -5.56 -8.40 4.33
CA VAL A 37 -6.80 -9.03 4.77
C VAL A 37 -6.49 -10.46 5.20
N GLN A 38 -7.06 -10.86 6.33
CA GLN A 38 -7.09 -12.24 6.75
C GLN A 38 -8.53 -12.76 6.70
N ILE A 39 -8.71 -13.93 6.11
CA ILE A 39 -10.00 -14.61 5.96
C ILE A 39 -9.93 -15.92 6.73
N THR A 40 -10.85 -16.12 7.66
CA THR A 40 -10.99 -17.34 8.46
C THR A 40 -12.43 -17.86 8.44
N GLY A 41 -12.75 -18.96 9.12
CA GLY A 41 -14.11 -19.49 9.19
C GLY A 41 -14.37 -20.59 8.17
N ARG A 42 -15.61 -20.72 7.69
CA ARG A 42 -15.98 -21.73 6.68
C ARG A 42 -16.28 -21.06 5.34
N ALA A 43 -16.16 -21.78 4.22
CA ALA A 43 -16.39 -21.20 2.89
C ALA A 43 -17.79 -20.59 2.71
N GLN A 44 -18.82 -21.17 3.33
CA GLN A 44 -20.19 -20.62 3.31
C GLN A 44 -20.44 -19.53 4.36
N ALA A 45 -19.56 -19.37 5.34
CA ALA A 45 -19.62 -18.35 6.38
C ALA A 45 -18.22 -17.84 6.73
N PRO A 46 -17.58 -17.09 5.80
CA PRO A 46 -16.22 -16.59 6.01
C PRO A 46 -16.23 -15.36 6.93
N PHE A 47 -15.24 -15.29 7.80
CA PHE A 47 -14.94 -14.12 8.62
C PHE A 47 -13.76 -13.38 8.02
N VAL A 48 -13.97 -12.11 7.67
CA VAL A 48 -12.96 -11.25 7.05
C VAL A 48 -12.50 -10.23 8.08
N ARG A 49 -11.19 -10.16 8.34
CA ARG A 49 -10.58 -9.17 9.23
C ARG A 49 -9.38 -8.51 8.57
N LEU A 50 -9.04 -7.33 9.05
CA LEU A 50 -7.88 -6.59 8.55
C LEU A 50 -6.63 -7.05 9.28
N TYR A 51 -5.52 -7.10 8.55
CA TYR A 51 -4.23 -7.50 9.08
C TYR A 51 -3.23 -6.37 8.90
N ALA A 52 -2.41 -6.14 9.92
CA ALA A 52 -1.25 -5.28 9.85
C ALA A 52 -0.12 -5.87 10.70
N GLU A 53 1.12 -5.69 10.25
CA GLU A 53 2.32 -6.05 11.00
C GLU A 53 3.32 -4.89 10.96
N PRO A 54 3.60 -4.19 12.08
CA PRO A 54 3.10 -4.44 13.45
C PRO A 54 1.59 -4.22 13.63
N ASP A 55 1.01 -4.77 14.70
CA ASP A 55 -0.44 -4.72 14.96
C ASP A 55 -0.92 -3.28 15.22
N LEU A 56 -1.88 -2.82 14.40
CA LEU A 56 -2.45 -1.48 14.43
C LEU A 56 -3.90 -1.49 14.93
N SER A 57 -4.43 -0.32 15.31
CA SER A 57 -5.87 -0.21 15.61
C SER A 57 -6.72 -0.49 14.37
N GLU A 58 -7.96 -0.98 14.52
CA GLU A 58 -8.80 -1.36 13.37
C GLU A 58 -9.08 -0.18 12.42
N ALA A 59 -9.25 1.01 12.97
CA ALA A 59 -9.43 2.24 12.20
C ALA A 59 -8.20 2.56 11.33
N GLU A 60 -6.99 2.33 11.85
CA GLU A 60 -5.76 2.50 11.09
C GLU A 60 -5.61 1.41 10.03
N LYS A 61 -5.92 0.16 10.35
CA LYS A 61 -5.91 -0.94 9.38
C LYS A 61 -6.82 -0.66 8.18
N LEU A 62 -8.04 -0.17 8.41
CA LEU A 62 -8.96 0.24 7.33
C LEU A 62 -8.38 1.38 6.50
N SER A 63 -7.75 2.35 7.17
CA SER A 63 -7.21 3.53 6.51
C SER A 63 -6.01 3.16 5.64
N TRP A 64 -5.14 2.27 6.10
CA TRP A 64 -4.09 1.68 5.29
C TRP A 64 -4.64 0.84 4.13
N LEU A 65 -5.74 0.12 4.33
CA LEU A 65 -6.31 -0.72 3.27
C LEU A 65 -7.06 0.08 2.20
N VAL A 66 -7.77 1.13 2.59
CA VAL A 66 -8.56 1.94 1.66
C VAL A 66 -7.73 3.09 1.07
N LEU A 67 -7.02 3.81 1.93
CA LEU A 67 -6.30 5.04 1.60
C LEU A 67 -4.78 4.85 1.47
N GLY A 68 -4.23 3.73 1.96
CA GLY A 68 -2.79 3.51 1.97
C GLY A 68 -2.05 4.33 3.04
N ARG A 69 -2.76 4.88 4.05
CA ARG A 69 -2.18 5.68 5.16
C ARG A 69 -3.11 5.72 6.40
N SER A 70 -2.57 6.04 7.58
CA SER A 70 -3.34 6.19 8.84
C SER A 70 -4.33 7.37 8.81
N SER A 71 -5.44 7.27 9.57
CA SER A 71 -6.50 8.29 9.70
C SER A 71 -6.45 9.10 11.01
N ALA A 72 -5.36 9.00 11.80
CA ALA A 72 -5.32 9.51 13.17
C ALA A 72 -5.27 11.06 13.33
N SER A 73 -5.45 11.85 12.27
CA SER A 73 -5.36 13.32 12.28
C SER A 73 -6.71 14.07 12.30
N GLY A 74 -7.78 13.38 12.73
CA GLY A 74 -9.19 13.78 12.62
C GLY A 74 -9.71 15.02 13.38
N GLY A 75 -8.85 15.95 13.82
CA GLY A 75 -9.29 17.24 14.39
C GLY A 75 -9.00 18.44 13.49
N ALA A 76 -7.75 18.59 13.07
CA ALA A 76 -7.31 19.66 12.18
C ALA A 76 -7.68 19.39 10.71
N GLU A 77 -7.90 18.13 10.36
CA GLU A 77 -8.32 17.72 9.02
C GLU A 77 -9.76 18.09 8.68
N ALA A 78 -10.68 18.24 9.64
CA ALA A 78 -12.05 18.66 9.29
C ALA A 78 -12.07 20.06 8.65
N ALA A 79 -11.23 20.98 9.13
CA ALA A 79 -11.08 22.32 8.58
C ALA A 79 -10.37 22.30 7.22
N LEU A 80 -9.32 21.48 7.08
CA LEU A 80 -8.60 21.33 5.82
C LEU A 80 -9.39 20.55 4.77
N VAL A 81 -10.23 19.59 5.17
CA VAL A 81 -11.15 18.83 4.31
C VAL A 81 -12.31 19.71 3.87
N GLN A 82 -12.82 20.62 4.72
CA GLN A 82 -13.81 21.62 4.27
C GLN A 82 -13.20 22.59 3.25
N GLN A 83 -11.97 23.07 3.48
CA GLN A 83 -11.26 23.90 2.51
C GLN A 83 -10.94 23.14 1.21
N ALA A 84 -10.53 21.88 1.31
CA ALA A 84 -10.28 21.02 0.17
C ALA A 84 -11.57 20.62 -0.56
N ALA A 85 -12.70 20.47 0.14
CA ALA A 85 -14.02 20.20 -0.44
C ALA A 85 -14.53 21.43 -1.22
N VAL A 86 -14.30 22.65 -0.73
CA VAL A 86 -14.60 23.90 -1.45
C VAL A 86 -13.70 24.03 -2.69
N ALA A 87 -12.41 23.71 -2.58
CA ALA A 87 -11.50 23.67 -3.73
C ALA A 87 -11.88 22.56 -4.74
N LEU A 88 -12.36 21.41 -4.26
CA LEU A 88 -12.87 20.31 -5.09
C LEU A 88 -14.19 20.68 -5.79
N LEU A 89 -15.09 21.39 -5.11
CA LEU A 89 -16.33 21.93 -5.69
C LEU A 89 -16.05 23.01 -6.74
N ALA A 90 -15.03 23.84 -6.55
CA ALA A 90 -14.54 24.75 -7.59
C ALA A 90 -13.88 24.00 -8.77
N SER A 91 -13.25 22.85 -8.51
CA SER A 91 -12.66 21.97 -9.54
C SER A 91 -13.66 21.03 -10.23
N ARG A 92 -14.95 21.03 -9.84
CA ARG A 92 -16.00 20.21 -10.46
C ARG A 92 -16.35 20.60 -11.90
N SER A 93 -15.72 21.65 -12.44
CA SER A 93 -15.60 21.84 -13.88
C SER A 93 -14.51 20.92 -14.47
N GLY A 94 -14.73 19.59 -14.40
CA GLY A 94 -14.07 18.60 -15.26
C GLY A 94 -12.69 18.05 -14.85
N SER A 95 -12.70 16.82 -14.31
CA SER A 95 -11.64 15.78 -14.31
C SER A 95 -10.57 15.76 -13.19
N SER A 96 -10.73 14.73 -12.34
CA SER A 96 -9.70 13.82 -11.81
C SER A 96 -8.41 14.39 -11.19
N GLY A 97 -8.40 14.61 -9.88
CA GLY A 97 -7.32 14.20 -8.95
C GLY A 97 -5.85 14.58 -9.23
N LYS A 98 -5.58 15.57 -10.10
CA LYS A 98 -4.24 15.96 -10.57
C LYS A 98 -3.65 17.19 -9.86
N GLY A 99 -4.17 17.56 -8.69
CA GLY A 99 -4.12 18.95 -8.21
C GLY A 99 -2.77 19.54 -7.77
N LEU A 100 -1.85 18.78 -7.16
CA LEU A 100 -0.58 19.36 -6.66
C LEU A 100 0.70 18.65 -7.13
N ALA A 101 0.66 17.35 -7.44
CA ALA A 101 1.85 16.60 -7.90
C ALA A 101 2.14 16.78 -9.41
N ALA A 102 1.10 17.07 -10.21
CA ALA A 102 1.20 17.12 -11.68
C ALA A 102 1.95 18.36 -12.22
N ALA A 103 2.00 19.46 -11.46
CA ALA A 103 2.77 20.64 -11.85
C ALA A 103 4.29 20.39 -11.83
N VAL A 104 4.74 19.38 -11.07
CA VAL A 104 6.15 18.98 -10.91
C VAL A 104 6.47 17.69 -11.68
N GLY A 105 5.47 17.08 -12.34
CA GLY A 105 5.62 15.83 -13.09
C GLY A 105 5.92 14.61 -12.22
N LEU A 106 5.47 14.61 -10.97
CA LEU A 106 5.53 13.49 -10.03
C LEU A 106 4.16 12.83 -9.91
N ASP A 107 4.14 11.51 -9.68
CA ASP A 107 2.91 10.74 -9.57
C ASP A 107 2.50 10.51 -8.10
N GLU A 108 3.47 10.53 -7.18
CA GLU A 108 3.26 10.30 -5.75
C GLU A 108 4.15 11.23 -4.92
N LEU A 109 3.58 11.81 -3.87
CA LEU A 109 4.28 12.58 -2.85
C LEU A 109 3.63 12.24 -1.51
N SER A 110 4.38 11.59 -0.63
CA SER A 110 3.90 11.21 0.69
C SER A 110 4.86 11.66 1.79
N PHE A 111 4.30 11.96 2.95
CA PHE A 111 5.04 12.27 4.18
C PHE A 111 4.59 11.29 5.25
N SER A 112 5.55 10.68 5.94
CA SER A 112 5.32 9.76 7.07
C SER A 112 6.01 10.33 8.30
N ARG A 113 5.33 10.36 9.46
CA ARG A 113 5.93 10.87 10.72
C ARG A 113 6.45 9.77 11.64
N ASP A 114 5.89 8.56 11.49
CA ASP A 114 6.03 7.46 12.45
C ASP A 114 6.85 6.29 11.85
N GLY A 115 7.78 6.58 10.94
CA GLY A 115 8.71 5.59 10.40
C GLY A 115 9.69 5.09 11.45
N ALA A 116 10.23 3.88 11.26
CA ALA A 116 11.26 3.32 12.15
C ALA A 116 12.49 4.24 12.29
N ASP A 117 12.82 4.97 11.22
CA ASP A 117 13.87 5.97 11.17
C ASP A 117 13.33 7.40 11.33
N GLY A 118 12.19 7.59 12.01
CA GLY A 118 11.56 8.89 12.23
C GLY A 118 10.78 9.43 11.03
N PRO A 119 10.51 10.74 10.99
CA PRO A 119 9.74 11.34 9.91
C PRO A 119 10.45 11.20 8.57
N SER A 120 9.76 10.82 7.50
CA SER A 120 10.31 10.65 6.16
C SER A 120 9.41 11.24 5.08
N ILE A 121 10.01 11.60 3.95
CA ILE A 121 9.32 12.07 2.75
C ILE A 121 9.62 11.09 1.63
N THR A 122 8.59 10.66 0.90
CA THR A 122 8.73 9.77 -0.25
C THR A 122 8.19 10.48 -1.50
N LEU A 123 9.00 10.44 -2.55
CA LEU A 123 8.72 11.01 -3.87
C LEU A 123 8.68 9.89 -4.88
N GLY A 124 7.54 9.67 -5.52
CA GLY A 124 7.35 8.59 -6.48
C GLY A 124 7.04 9.09 -7.89
N LYS A 125 7.60 8.41 -8.89
CA LYS A 125 7.32 8.66 -10.29
C LYS A 125 7.24 7.37 -11.09
N ARG A 126 6.18 7.27 -11.89
CA ARG A 126 5.90 6.20 -12.83
C ARG A 126 6.21 6.69 -14.24
N PHE A 127 7.30 6.18 -14.79
CA PHE A 127 7.71 6.53 -16.15
C PHE A 127 6.98 5.69 -17.20
N ALA A 128 6.59 4.47 -16.84
CA ALA A 128 5.82 3.56 -17.68
C ALA A 128 4.90 2.67 -16.83
N SER A 129 3.99 1.92 -17.46
CA SER A 129 3.11 0.98 -16.76
C SER A 129 3.87 -0.10 -15.97
N ASN A 130 5.10 -0.41 -16.37
CA ASN A 130 5.99 -1.42 -15.78
C ASN A 130 7.26 -0.85 -15.13
N PHE A 131 7.40 0.47 -15.04
CA PHE A 131 8.60 1.11 -14.49
C PHE A 131 8.26 2.24 -13.53
N TYR A 132 8.68 2.06 -12.27
CA TYR A 132 8.40 2.96 -11.16
C TYR A 132 9.67 3.21 -10.34
N ALA A 133 9.94 4.46 -10.01
CA ALA A 133 11.00 4.83 -9.09
C ALA A 133 10.43 5.63 -7.93
N ALA A 134 10.96 5.39 -6.74
CA ALA A 134 10.62 6.12 -5.53
C ALA A 134 11.89 6.53 -4.80
N TYR A 135 11.95 7.76 -4.31
CA TYR A 135 13.03 8.23 -3.46
C TYR A 135 12.45 8.57 -2.09
N GLU A 136 12.97 7.90 -1.07
CA GLU A 136 12.59 8.13 0.32
C GLU A 136 13.73 8.83 1.06
N ARG A 137 13.41 9.87 1.82
CA ARG A 137 14.38 10.59 2.64
C ARG A 137 13.85 10.70 4.06
N SER A 138 14.59 10.11 5.01
CA SER A 138 14.37 10.39 6.43
C SER A 138 14.79 11.83 6.75
N LEU A 139 14.01 12.50 7.59
CA LEU A 139 14.28 13.82 8.15
C LEU A 139 15.14 13.73 9.42
N SER A 140 15.25 12.54 10.02
CA SER A 140 16.13 12.28 11.15
C SER A 140 17.51 11.79 10.70
N GLY A 141 17.57 11.11 9.54
CA GLY A 141 18.80 10.64 8.89
C GLY A 141 19.36 11.62 7.85
N ALA A 142 20.64 11.47 7.51
CA ALA A 142 21.30 12.32 6.51
C ALA A 142 21.12 11.80 5.07
N MET A 143 20.98 10.49 4.88
CA MET A 143 20.93 9.83 3.58
C MET A 143 19.50 9.42 3.20
N GLY A 144 19.20 9.42 1.90
CA GLY A 144 17.93 8.91 1.37
C GLY A 144 18.15 7.59 0.62
N THR A 145 17.07 6.83 0.47
CA THR A 145 17.07 5.55 -0.25
C THR A 145 16.24 5.68 -1.52
N LEU A 146 16.87 5.35 -2.64
CA LEU A 146 16.24 5.19 -3.94
C LEU A 146 15.78 3.75 -4.12
N PHE A 147 14.51 3.58 -4.43
CA PHE A 147 13.90 2.33 -4.84
C PHE A 147 13.53 2.37 -6.31
N VAL A 148 13.82 1.29 -7.02
CA VAL A 148 13.51 1.12 -8.43
C VAL A 148 12.78 -0.19 -8.62
N PHE A 149 11.66 -0.16 -9.32
CA PHE A 149 10.83 -1.32 -9.60
C PHE A 149 10.63 -1.45 -11.10
N TYR A 150 10.96 -2.62 -11.64
CA TYR A 150 10.79 -2.95 -13.04
C TYR A 150 10.11 -4.30 -13.21
N ASP A 151 8.93 -4.31 -13.83
CA ASP A 151 8.21 -5.54 -14.13
C ASP A 151 8.72 -6.11 -15.46
N LEU A 152 9.55 -7.15 -15.40
CA LEU A 152 10.05 -7.87 -16.58
C LEU A 152 8.92 -8.69 -17.22
N SER A 153 8.03 -9.24 -16.39
CA SER A 153 6.86 -9.99 -16.85
C SER A 153 5.73 -9.91 -15.83
N ARG A 154 4.56 -10.48 -16.16
CA ARG A 154 3.41 -10.56 -15.24
C ARG A 154 3.71 -11.31 -13.93
N ARG A 155 4.82 -12.05 -13.87
CA ARG A 155 5.21 -12.91 -12.75
C ARG A 155 6.60 -12.57 -12.18
N VAL A 156 7.33 -11.64 -12.81
CA VAL A 156 8.72 -11.35 -12.44
C VAL A 156 8.90 -9.84 -12.33
N THR A 157 9.26 -9.39 -11.15
CA THR A 157 9.58 -8.00 -10.84
C THR A 157 11.00 -7.92 -10.31
N VAL A 158 11.81 -7.01 -10.84
CA VAL A 158 13.12 -6.67 -10.29
C VAL A 158 12.96 -5.42 -9.43
N ARG A 159 13.52 -5.49 -8.23
CA ARG A 159 13.59 -4.37 -7.29
C ARG A 159 15.04 -4.02 -7.04
N GLY A 160 15.43 -2.79 -7.34
CA GLY A 160 16.68 -2.21 -6.89
C GLY A 160 16.46 -1.31 -5.69
N GLN A 161 17.37 -1.34 -4.72
CA GLN A 161 17.46 -0.35 -3.67
C GLN A 161 18.90 0.19 -3.59
N ALA A 162 19.06 1.50 -3.43
CA ALA A 162 20.34 2.17 -3.32
C ALA A 162 20.23 3.34 -2.33
N GLY A 163 21.22 3.50 -1.45
CA GLY A 163 21.19 4.45 -0.33
C GLY A 163 22.16 3.95 0.73
N ASP A 164 21.72 3.88 1.99
CA ASP A 164 22.51 3.27 3.06
C ASP A 164 22.80 1.78 2.81
N ARG A 165 21.89 1.10 2.11
CA ARG A 165 22.08 -0.28 1.66
C ARG A 165 21.81 -0.38 0.17
N THR A 166 22.76 -0.95 -0.56
CA THR A 166 22.59 -1.27 -1.98
C THR A 166 22.26 -2.74 -2.12
N ALA A 167 21.15 -3.05 -2.78
CA ALA A 167 20.78 -4.43 -3.11
C ALA A 167 19.91 -4.49 -4.37
N VAL A 168 19.87 -5.66 -4.96
CA VAL A 168 18.98 -5.99 -6.08
C VAL A 168 18.26 -7.29 -5.72
N ASP A 169 16.94 -7.24 -5.74
CA ASP A 169 16.05 -8.36 -5.46
C ASP A 169 15.29 -8.74 -6.73
N LEU A 170 15.06 -10.03 -6.90
CA LEU A 170 14.22 -10.57 -7.97
C LEU A 170 13.02 -11.28 -7.33
N ILE A 171 11.83 -10.75 -7.57
CA ILE A 171 10.58 -11.19 -6.98
C ILE A 171 9.83 -11.99 -8.04
N PHE A 172 9.53 -13.25 -7.72
CA PHE A 172 8.73 -14.12 -8.58
C PHE A 172 7.38 -14.42 -7.92
N THR A 173 6.28 -14.15 -8.62
CA THR A 173 4.91 -14.40 -8.14
C THR A 173 4.28 -15.57 -8.92
N PHE A 174 3.98 -16.66 -8.23
CA PHE A 174 3.17 -17.76 -8.75
C PHE A 174 1.72 -17.60 -8.31
N SER A 175 0.80 -17.57 -9.27
CA SER A 175 -0.64 -17.67 -9.02
C SER A 175 -1.12 -19.07 -9.41
N TYR A 176 -1.64 -19.84 -8.45
CA TYR A 176 -2.35 -21.09 -8.73
C TYR A 176 -3.85 -20.78 -8.95
N ASN A 177 -4.40 -21.37 -10.00
CA ASN A 177 -5.84 -21.35 -10.28
C ASN A 177 -6.54 -22.48 -9.51
#